data_AF-A0A6P8YNE1-F1
#
_entry.id   AF-A0A6P8YNE1-F1
#
_cell.length_a   1.000
_cell.length_b   1.000
_cell.length_c   1.000
_cell.angle_alpha   90.00
_cell.angle_beta   90.00
_cell.angle_gamma   90.00
#
_symmetry.space_group_name_H-M   'P 1'
#
loop_
_entity.id
_entity.type
_entity.pdbx_description
1 polymer ?
#
loop_
_entity_poly.entity_id
_entity_poly.type
_entity_poly.pdbx_seq_one_letter_code
_entity_poly.pdbx_strand_id
1 'polypeptide(L)'
;MDISRRRKVPKVATGSLTELYPHNLQMYFVPPISDITLSAFEELALERLKVLRCIELANLKGANKFSDEWKAALCEELTKQGLKHIFKISTAPTCKQTEAEVQYRKRDHLSHFILRLAYCRTDDLRRWFIARELDLFKLRFMSLNAEEVRAFLNLNNLCYSPISSEEKETVKEGLCDSTYNMSMSLLSEKDFFRVPFTDVLELVRSRKVFVHAGFAYIPSSEFVAVMSSVFRASLGQALMMTYRRLPSIDDERLAPLLKGLHTSYAGDDFKTPKGGEICIEDLDKHAKTSYPLCMRFLHDALRANHHLRHLGRLQYGLFLKGIGVTLQDAMRFWRDEFTKSMDVEKFEKQYAYNVRYNYGQEGKRTNYTPYSCMKIICSSVGPGDFHGCPYKHSDVKILANKLQAYGLSPQYVAEISDLVKNSHYQVACGRYFEATHGKPSSGIQHPNQYFEESQVALGNKPGIKVESGSQSSTQSSTQSSYGHTPTNKSVKIEKAEEEDMWGGDIDLASINMDVE
;
A
#
# COMPACT_ATOMS: atom_id res chain seq x y z
N MET A 1 19.63 35.47 4.97
CA MET A 1 19.16 35.41 3.57
C MET A 1 17.75 34.87 3.60
N ASP A 2 16.77 35.73 3.35
CA ASP A 2 15.40 35.30 3.11
C ASP A 2 15.39 34.36 1.91
N ILE A 3 14.79 33.18 2.06
CA ILE A 3 14.30 32.41 0.94
C ILE A 3 13.16 33.23 0.34
N SER A 4 13.50 34.27 -0.43
CA SER A 4 12.56 35.02 -1.23
C SER A 4 12.01 34.03 -2.25
N ARG A 5 10.90 33.38 -1.88
CA ARG A 5 10.10 32.46 -2.69
C ARG A 5 9.44 33.24 -3.82
N ARG A 6 10.20 33.89 -4.69
CA ARG A 6 9.74 34.18 -6.03
C ARG A 6 9.76 32.87 -6.79
N ARG A 7 8.70 32.07 -6.64
CA ARG A 7 8.35 31.02 -7.59
C ARG A 7 8.17 31.72 -8.95
N LYS A 8 9.24 31.77 -9.75
CA LYS A 8 9.10 31.99 -11.19
C LYS A 8 8.19 30.87 -11.66
N VAL A 9 7.06 31.22 -12.26
CA VAL A 9 6.21 30.28 -12.99
C VAL A 9 7.14 29.54 -13.97
N PRO A 10 7.28 28.21 -13.90
CA PRO A 10 8.17 27.50 -14.80
C PRO A 10 7.70 27.77 -16.22
N LYS A 11 8.60 28.25 -17.08
CA LYS A 11 8.33 28.33 -18.52
C LYS A 11 7.95 26.93 -19.01
N VAL A 12 6.96 26.86 -19.89
CA VAL A 12 6.58 25.63 -20.60
C VAL A 12 7.84 25.08 -21.25
N ALA A 13 8.31 23.92 -20.77
CA ALA A 13 9.53 23.31 -21.28
C ALA A 13 9.20 22.57 -22.58
N THR A 14 9.43 23.24 -23.71
CA THR A 14 9.51 22.62 -25.03
C THR A 14 10.98 22.31 -25.31
N GLY A 15 11.39 21.06 -25.07
CA GLY A 15 12.77 20.61 -25.23
C GLY A 15 12.83 19.11 -25.51
N SER A 16 14.01 18.60 -25.86
CA SER A 16 14.22 17.15 -26.01
C SER A 16 13.92 16.40 -24.71
N LEU A 17 13.59 15.10 -24.77
CA LEU A 17 13.32 14.31 -23.55
C LEU A 17 14.50 14.34 -22.57
N THR A 18 15.73 14.41 -23.09
CA THR A 18 16.97 14.54 -22.31
C THR A 18 17.04 15.86 -21.55
N GLU A 19 16.59 16.97 -22.15
CA GLU A 19 16.51 18.27 -21.48
C GLU A 19 15.41 18.32 -20.41
N LEU A 20 14.29 17.64 -20.65
CA LEU A 20 13.18 17.56 -19.71
C LEU A 20 13.49 16.68 -18.51
N TYR A 21 14.31 15.64 -18.72
CA TYR A 21 14.64 14.63 -17.72
C TYR A 21 16.16 14.43 -17.58
N PRO A 22 16.91 15.47 -17.17
CA PRO A 22 18.37 15.42 -17.17
C PRO A 22 18.94 14.57 -16.02
N HIS A 23 18.16 14.30 -14.97
CA HIS A 23 18.66 13.76 -13.70
C HIS A 23 17.72 12.68 -13.12
N ASN A 24 18.26 11.65 -12.47
CA ASN A 24 17.52 10.51 -11.90
C ASN A 24 16.65 10.90 -10.69
N LEU A 25 16.97 12.02 -10.04
CA LEU A 25 16.21 12.60 -8.93
C LEU A 25 15.53 13.90 -9.37
N GLN A 26 14.27 14.09 -8.97
CA GLN A 26 13.45 15.25 -9.30
C GLN A 26 12.67 15.75 -8.06
N MET A 27 12.42 17.07 -8.00
CA MET A 27 11.57 17.68 -6.96
C MET A 27 10.08 17.75 -7.34
N TYR A 28 9.73 17.30 -8.55
CA TYR A 28 8.36 17.27 -9.08
C TYR A 28 7.60 18.60 -8.93
N PHE A 29 8.27 19.71 -9.27
CA PHE A 29 7.69 21.06 -9.20
C PHE A 29 6.81 21.39 -10.41
N VAL A 30 7.14 20.87 -11.59
CA VAL A 30 6.48 21.20 -12.86
C VAL A 30 5.57 20.04 -13.26
N PRO A 31 4.26 20.24 -13.45
CA PRO A 31 3.38 19.19 -13.94
C PRO A 31 3.75 18.72 -15.36
N PRO A 32 3.60 17.42 -15.68
CA PRO A 32 3.80 16.92 -17.03
C PRO A 32 2.70 17.43 -17.97
N ILE A 33 3.08 17.76 -19.22
CA ILE A 33 2.18 18.29 -20.27
C ILE A 33 2.04 17.29 -21.44
N SER A 34 2.38 16.01 -21.22
CA SER A 34 2.30 14.98 -22.26
C SER A 34 0.98 14.24 -22.21
N ASP A 35 0.37 14.04 -23.36
CA ASP A 35 -0.79 13.16 -23.49
C ASP A 35 -0.37 11.69 -23.33
N ILE A 36 -1.18 10.95 -22.59
CA ILE A 36 -1.02 9.50 -22.39
C ILE A 36 -2.39 8.82 -22.53
N THR A 37 -2.38 7.55 -22.92
CA THR A 37 -3.61 6.75 -22.98
C THR A 37 -4.10 6.43 -21.56
N LEU A 38 -5.39 6.14 -21.41
CA LEU A 38 -5.96 5.77 -20.11
C LEU A 38 -5.33 4.47 -19.55
N SER A 39 -5.01 3.53 -20.42
CA SER A 39 -4.28 2.30 -20.04
C SER A 39 -2.89 2.61 -19.49
N ALA A 40 -2.13 3.47 -20.17
CA ALA A 40 -0.82 3.91 -19.67
C ALA A 40 -0.94 4.68 -18.35
N PHE A 41 -1.98 5.49 -18.18
CA PHE A 41 -2.27 6.18 -16.92
C PHE A 41 -2.43 5.18 -15.77
N GLU A 42 -3.22 4.12 -15.96
CA GLU A 42 -3.46 3.08 -14.97
C GLU A 42 -2.18 2.29 -14.67
N GLU A 43 -1.46 1.86 -15.71
CA GLU A 43 -0.20 1.12 -15.59
C GLU A 43 0.84 1.90 -14.77
N LEU A 44 1.03 3.18 -15.08
CA LEU A 44 1.96 4.07 -14.37
C LEU A 44 1.57 4.26 -12.91
N ALA A 45 0.27 4.39 -12.63
CA ALA A 45 -0.24 4.51 -11.27
C ALA A 45 0.04 3.23 -10.45
N LEU A 46 -0.26 2.07 -11.02
CA LEU A 46 -0.08 0.77 -10.38
C LEU A 46 1.40 0.44 -10.18
N GLU A 47 2.25 0.68 -11.17
CA GLU A 47 3.69 0.46 -11.09
C GLU A 47 4.31 1.27 -9.94
N ARG A 48 4.03 2.57 -9.87
CA ARG A 48 4.54 3.40 -8.77
C ARG A 48 3.96 3.00 -7.43
N LEU A 49 2.67 2.67 -7.38
CA LEU A 49 2.05 2.20 -6.14
C LEU A 49 2.74 0.93 -5.61
N LYS A 50 3.07 -0.03 -6.50
CA LYS A 50 3.85 -1.22 -6.16
C LYS A 50 5.20 -0.84 -5.56
N VAL A 51 5.93 0.10 -6.15
CA VAL A 51 7.21 0.59 -5.60
C VAL A 51 7.05 1.14 -4.19
N LEU A 52 6.07 2.02 -3.97
CA LEU A 52 5.84 2.64 -2.66
C LEU A 52 5.41 1.61 -1.60
N ARG A 53 4.68 0.56 -2.00
CA ARG A 53 4.31 -0.57 -1.14
C ARG A 53 5.51 -1.48 -0.84
N CYS A 54 6.41 -1.73 -1.80
CA CYS A 54 7.65 -2.45 -1.53
C CYS A 54 8.51 -1.74 -0.48
N ILE A 55 8.57 -0.41 -0.53
CA ILE A 55 9.24 0.43 0.49
C ILE A 55 8.55 0.28 1.84
N GLU A 56 7.22 0.26 1.87
CA GLU A 56 6.46 -0.01 3.10
C GLU A 56 6.82 -1.38 3.69
N LEU A 57 6.79 -2.44 2.89
CA LEU A 57 7.12 -3.80 3.33
C LEU A 57 8.56 -3.90 3.84
N ALA A 58 9.52 -3.27 3.15
CA ALA A 58 10.89 -3.21 3.61
C ALA A 58 11.02 -2.50 4.97
N ASN A 59 10.24 -1.44 5.20
CA ASN A 59 10.19 -0.76 6.51
C ASN A 59 9.61 -1.64 7.63
N LEU A 60 8.72 -2.58 7.31
CA LEU A 60 8.10 -3.47 8.30
C LEU A 60 8.99 -4.65 8.71
N LYS A 61 10.01 -4.98 7.92
CA LYS A 61 10.97 -6.07 8.21
C LYS A 61 11.93 -5.78 9.37
N GLY A 62 11.87 -4.59 9.99
CA GLY A 62 12.60 -4.25 11.22
C GLY A 62 14.07 -3.83 11.04
N ALA A 63 14.60 -3.83 9.81
CA ALA A 63 15.92 -3.30 9.52
C ALA A 63 15.96 -1.77 9.64
N ASN A 64 17.12 -1.22 10.03
CA ASN A 64 17.33 0.22 10.04
C ASN A 64 17.17 0.79 8.62
N LYS A 65 16.37 1.86 8.47
CA LYS A 65 16.12 2.45 7.15
C LYS A 65 17.43 2.83 6.46
N PHE A 66 17.49 2.56 5.16
CA PHE A 66 18.63 2.86 4.29
C PHE A 66 19.92 2.08 4.63
N SER A 67 19.89 1.13 5.57
CA SER A 67 20.98 0.17 5.75
C SER A 67 21.09 -0.78 4.55
N ASP A 68 22.20 -1.49 4.44
CA ASP A 68 22.39 -2.42 3.33
C ASP A 68 21.44 -3.63 3.43
N GLU A 69 21.08 -4.05 4.64
CA GLU A 69 20.04 -5.06 4.87
C GLU A 69 18.67 -4.56 4.41
N TRP A 70 18.33 -3.30 4.71
CA TRP A 70 17.07 -2.71 4.25
C TRP A 70 17.02 -2.57 2.73
N LYS A 71 18.12 -2.13 2.10
CA LYS A 71 18.24 -2.05 0.63
C LYS A 71 18.13 -3.43 -0.01
N ALA A 72 18.75 -4.45 0.57
CA ALA A 72 18.66 -5.83 0.09
C ALA A 72 17.21 -6.35 0.18
N ALA A 73 16.53 -6.11 1.30
CA ALA A 73 15.14 -6.48 1.48
C ALA A 73 14.20 -5.76 0.50
N LEU A 74 14.45 -4.48 0.20
CA LEU A 74 13.72 -3.73 -0.82
C LEU A 74 13.98 -4.27 -2.23
N CYS A 75 15.24 -4.59 -2.55
CA CYS A 75 15.62 -5.18 -3.83
C CYS A 75 14.94 -6.54 -4.06
N GLU A 76 14.88 -7.37 -3.02
CA GLU A 76 14.18 -8.65 -3.03
C GLU A 76 12.69 -8.46 -3.34
N GLU A 77 12.02 -7.54 -2.64
CA GLU A 77 10.59 -7.26 -2.82
C GLU A 77 10.28 -6.69 -4.20
N LEU A 78 11.08 -5.73 -4.67
CA LEU A 78 10.94 -5.20 -6.03
C LEU A 78 11.22 -6.26 -7.10
N THR A 79 12.13 -7.21 -6.83
CA THR A 79 12.41 -8.31 -7.77
C THR A 79 11.23 -9.27 -7.87
N LYS A 80 10.56 -9.60 -6.74
CA LYS A 80 9.33 -10.42 -6.75
C LYS A 80 8.22 -9.79 -7.60
N GLN A 81 8.15 -8.45 -7.61
CA GLN A 81 7.16 -7.70 -8.38
C GLN A 81 7.58 -7.41 -9.84
N GLY A 82 8.73 -7.91 -10.31
CA GLY A 82 9.25 -7.64 -11.66
C GLY A 82 9.83 -6.24 -11.86
N LEU A 83 10.04 -5.48 -10.77
CA LEU A 83 10.47 -4.08 -10.77
C LEU A 83 11.95 -3.88 -10.43
N LYS A 84 12.77 -4.92 -10.64
CA LYS A 84 14.23 -4.88 -10.37
C LYS A 84 14.95 -3.73 -11.11
N HIS A 85 14.47 -3.38 -12.31
CA HIS A 85 15.03 -2.28 -13.09
C HIS A 85 14.85 -0.91 -12.40
N ILE A 86 13.71 -0.69 -11.72
CA ILE A 86 13.42 0.53 -10.94
C ILE A 86 14.41 0.67 -9.79
N PHE A 87 14.69 -0.44 -9.09
CA PHE A 87 15.67 -0.44 -8.00
C PHE A 87 17.06 -0.03 -8.52
N LYS A 88 17.53 -0.68 -9.59
CA LYS A 88 18.85 -0.40 -10.19
C LYS A 88 19.03 1.07 -10.54
N ILE A 89 18.03 1.70 -11.15
CA ILE A 89 18.12 3.12 -11.55
C ILE A 89 17.99 4.02 -10.31
N SER A 90 17.14 3.65 -9.34
CA SER A 90 16.98 4.43 -8.10
C SER A 90 18.22 4.42 -7.21
N THR A 91 19.08 3.39 -7.33
CA THR A 91 20.34 3.30 -6.59
C THR A 91 21.58 3.56 -7.46
N ALA A 92 21.39 4.14 -8.65
CA ALA A 92 22.51 4.45 -9.54
C ALA A 92 23.27 5.69 -9.04
N PRO A 93 24.61 5.64 -8.94
CA PRO A 93 25.41 6.77 -8.44
C PRO A 93 25.61 7.90 -9.45
N THR A 94 25.34 7.63 -10.73
CA THR A 94 25.53 8.55 -11.87
C THR A 94 24.28 8.55 -12.74
N CYS A 95 23.94 9.70 -13.33
CA CYS A 95 22.82 9.84 -14.25
C CYS A 95 23.27 9.62 -15.70
N LYS A 96 22.88 8.51 -16.34
CA LYS A 96 23.26 8.26 -17.74
C LYS A 96 22.18 8.80 -18.68
N GLN A 97 22.56 9.30 -19.84
CA GLN A 97 21.60 9.79 -20.84
C GLN A 97 21.24 8.70 -21.86
N THR A 98 21.09 7.45 -21.40
CA THR A 98 20.59 6.36 -22.26
C THR A 98 19.09 6.50 -22.46
N GLU A 99 18.58 6.10 -23.63
CA GLU A 99 17.14 6.16 -23.93
C GLU A 99 16.30 5.47 -22.85
N ALA A 100 16.75 4.31 -22.35
CA ALA A 100 16.06 3.58 -21.29
C ALA A 100 15.96 4.36 -19.97
N GLU A 101 17.02 5.06 -19.55
CA GLU A 101 16.99 5.88 -18.32
C GLU A 101 16.13 7.13 -18.48
N VAL A 102 16.17 7.78 -19.65
CA VAL A 102 15.33 8.95 -19.93
C VAL A 102 13.84 8.56 -19.94
N GLN A 103 13.48 7.43 -20.55
CA GLN A 103 12.12 6.90 -20.49
C GLN A 103 11.71 6.54 -19.06
N TYR A 104 12.59 5.95 -18.26
CA TYR A 104 12.34 5.70 -16.84
C TYR A 104 12.03 7.00 -16.08
N ARG A 105 12.83 8.05 -16.26
CA ARG A 105 12.59 9.36 -15.61
C ARG A 105 11.25 9.96 -16.02
N LYS A 106 10.87 9.84 -17.29
CA LYS A 106 9.55 10.26 -17.78
C LYS A 106 8.43 9.48 -17.09
N ARG A 107 8.52 8.15 -16.99
CA ARG A 107 7.54 7.30 -16.28
C ARG A 107 7.46 7.66 -14.80
N ASP A 108 8.60 7.89 -14.15
CA ASP A 108 8.68 8.31 -12.75
C ASP A 108 7.98 9.66 -12.53
N HIS A 109 8.23 10.64 -13.40
CA HIS A 109 7.58 11.95 -13.35
C HIS A 109 6.06 11.84 -13.51
N LEU A 110 5.58 11.13 -14.54
CA LEU A 110 4.15 10.97 -14.80
C LEU A 110 3.45 10.25 -13.65
N SER A 111 3.97 9.10 -13.24
CA SER A 111 3.37 8.27 -12.19
C SER A 111 3.27 9.00 -10.86
N HIS A 112 4.24 9.85 -10.51
CA HIS A 112 4.18 10.67 -9.30
C HIS A 112 2.98 11.64 -9.32
N PHE A 113 2.79 12.37 -10.42
CA PHE A 113 1.68 13.30 -10.56
C PHE A 113 0.32 12.60 -10.66
N ILE A 114 0.27 11.41 -11.27
CA ILE A 114 -0.93 10.58 -11.29
C ILE A 114 -1.33 10.18 -9.86
N LEU A 115 -0.40 9.68 -9.04
CA LEU A 115 -0.72 9.29 -7.66
C LEU A 115 -1.10 10.47 -6.76
N ARG A 116 -0.65 11.70 -7.04
CA ARG A 116 -1.13 12.89 -6.32
C ARG A 116 -2.65 13.06 -6.44
N LEU A 117 -3.25 12.71 -7.58
CA LEU A 117 -4.70 12.80 -7.77
C LEU A 117 -5.46 11.83 -6.85
N ALA A 118 -4.93 10.62 -6.66
CA ALA A 118 -5.55 9.61 -5.80
C ALA A 118 -5.32 9.88 -4.30
N TYR A 119 -4.08 10.21 -3.93
CA TYR A 119 -3.66 10.31 -2.52
C TYR A 119 -3.84 11.68 -1.89
N CYS A 120 -4.38 12.68 -2.60
CA CYS A 120 -4.68 14.00 -2.02
C CYS A 120 -5.98 14.06 -1.20
N ARG A 121 -6.84 13.04 -1.26
CA ARG A 121 -8.24 13.08 -0.82
C ARG A 121 -8.45 13.14 0.69
N THR A 122 -7.67 12.39 1.46
CA THR A 122 -7.78 12.32 2.94
C THR A 122 -6.44 12.64 3.58
N ASP A 123 -6.43 13.02 4.86
CA ASP A 123 -5.17 13.26 5.58
C ASP A 123 -4.32 12.00 5.69
N ASP A 124 -4.94 10.83 5.91
CA ASP A 124 -4.21 9.57 6.04
C ASP A 124 -3.54 9.16 4.73
N LEU A 125 -4.24 9.28 3.60
CA LEU A 125 -3.66 9.03 2.27
C LEU A 125 -2.50 9.99 1.98
N ARG A 126 -2.67 11.28 2.30
CA ARG A 126 -1.60 12.29 2.13
C ARG A 126 -0.39 11.96 2.99
N ARG A 127 -0.58 11.62 4.26
CA ARG A 127 0.51 11.25 5.18
C ARG A 127 1.26 10.02 4.69
N TRP A 128 0.52 8.99 4.29
CA TRP A 128 1.10 7.76 3.75
C TRP A 128 1.93 8.03 2.49
N PHE A 129 1.34 8.72 1.51
CA PHE A 129 2.00 9.03 0.24
C PHE A 129 3.25 9.88 0.43
N ILE A 130 3.17 10.95 1.23
CA ILE A 130 4.33 11.79 1.57
C ILE A 130 5.43 10.96 2.24
N ALA A 131 5.08 10.08 3.19
CA ALA A 131 6.07 9.27 3.89
C ALA A 131 6.80 8.31 2.94
N ARG A 132 6.08 7.62 2.05
CA ARG A 132 6.67 6.67 1.09
C ARG A 132 7.48 7.36 0.00
N GLU A 133 6.98 8.48 -0.53
CA GLU A 133 7.71 9.30 -1.50
C GLU A 133 8.99 9.88 -0.90
N LEU A 134 8.96 10.27 0.37
CA LEU A 134 10.15 10.77 1.06
C LEU A 134 11.19 9.66 1.26
N ASP A 135 10.76 8.44 1.61
CA ASP A 135 11.65 7.28 1.70
C ASP A 135 12.30 6.99 0.33
N LEU A 136 11.54 7.03 -0.76
CA LEU A 136 12.07 6.86 -2.13
C LEU A 136 13.05 7.97 -2.53
N PHE A 137 12.70 9.23 -2.21
CA PHE A 137 13.56 10.38 -2.46
C PHE A 137 14.90 10.26 -1.73
N LYS A 138 14.87 9.90 -0.43
CA LYS A 138 16.08 9.69 0.39
C LYS A 138 16.95 8.57 -0.17
N LEU A 139 16.36 7.43 -0.54
CA LEU A 139 17.10 6.32 -1.16
C LEU A 139 17.87 6.78 -2.41
N ARG A 140 17.19 7.52 -3.30
CA ARG A 140 17.80 8.04 -4.53
C ARG A 140 18.90 9.04 -4.23
N PHE A 141 18.63 10.02 -3.38
CA PHE A 141 19.60 11.06 -3.02
C PHE A 141 20.86 10.48 -2.40
N MET A 142 20.72 9.56 -1.44
CA MET A 142 21.85 8.92 -0.74
C MET A 142 22.68 8.00 -1.64
N SER A 143 22.15 7.61 -2.81
CA SER A 143 22.88 6.77 -3.76
C SER A 143 23.74 7.58 -4.73
N LEU A 144 23.51 8.91 -4.85
CA LEU A 144 24.22 9.79 -5.78
C LEU A 144 25.68 10.01 -5.35
N ASN A 145 26.56 10.18 -6.34
CA ASN A 145 27.91 10.67 -6.08
C ASN A 145 27.95 12.20 -5.87
N ALA A 146 29.10 12.74 -5.48
CA ALA A 146 29.25 14.16 -5.17
C ALA A 146 28.99 15.10 -6.39
N GLU A 147 29.27 14.64 -7.61
CA GLU A 147 29.05 15.42 -8.83
C GLU A 147 27.56 15.53 -9.16
N GLU A 148 26.82 14.43 -9.09
CA GLU A 148 25.37 14.39 -9.29
C GLU A 148 24.62 15.16 -8.20
N VAL A 149 25.07 15.08 -6.93
CA VAL A 149 24.51 15.93 -5.86
C VAL A 149 24.67 17.41 -6.22
N ARG A 150 25.85 17.83 -6.67
CA ARG A 150 26.09 19.22 -7.09
C ARG A 150 25.22 19.60 -8.30
N ALA A 151 25.12 18.73 -9.30
CA ALA A 151 24.26 18.93 -10.47
C ALA A 151 22.79 19.09 -10.07
N PHE A 152 22.28 18.24 -9.18
CA PHE A 152 20.91 18.29 -8.66
C PHE A 152 20.63 19.58 -7.89
N LEU A 153 21.55 20.03 -7.04
CA LEU A 153 21.42 21.29 -6.31
C LEU A 153 21.34 22.48 -7.28
N ASN A 154 22.21 22.50 -8.29
CA ASN A 154 22.20 23.54 -9.33
C ASN A 154 20.89 23.53 -10.14
N LEU A 155 20.40 22.36 -10.56
CA LEU A 155 19.14 22.20 -11.30
C LEU A 155 17.94 22.78 -10.54
N ASN A 156 17.95 22.70 -9.21
CA ASN A 156 16.87 23.20 -8.36
C ASN A 156 17.09 24.65 -7.89
N ASN A 157 18.10 25.35 -8.42
CA ASN A 157 18.50 26.71 -8.00
C ASN A 157 18.81 26.82 -6.50
N LEU A 158 19.40 25.76 -5.94
CA LEU A 158 19.81 25.71 -4.54
C LEU A 158 21.33 25.91 -4.48
N CYS A 159 21.75 27.17 -4.46
CA CYS A 159 23.15 27.54 -4.36
C CYS A 159 23.59 27.54 -2.88
N TYR A 160 24.04 26.40 -2.38
CA TYR A 160 24.74 26.33 -1.10
C TYR A 160 26.23 26.54 -1.32
N SER A 161 26.78 27.63 -0.78
CA SER A 161 28.22 27.86 -0.72
C SER A 161 28.76 27.35 0.62
N PRO A 162 29.96 26.73 0.65
CA PRO A 162 30.62 26.42 1.91
C PRO A 162 30.89 27.73 2.69
N ILE A 163 30.93 27.63 4.02
CA ILE A 163 31.31 28.75 4.88
C ILE A 163 32.78 29.13 4.64
N SER A 164 33.13 30.39 4.88
CA SER A 164 34.51 30.84 4.73
C SER A 164 35.42 30.20 5.80
N SER A 165 36.73 30.16 5.53
CA SER A 165 37.71 29.67 6.52
C SER A 165 37.68 30.46 7.83
N GLU A 166 37.43 31.78 7.75
CA GLU A 166 37.29 32.66 8.92
C GLU A 166 36.05 32.32 9.76
N GLU A 167 34.90 32.11 9.10
CA GLU A 167 33.67 31.71 9.79
C GLU A 167 33.84 30.33 10.41
N LYS A 168 34.44 29.39 9.67
CA LYS A 168 34.73 28.02 10.13
C LYS A 168 35.63 28.00 11.36
N GLU A 169 36.66 28.84 11.41
CA GLU A 169 37.56 28.96 12.56
C GLU A 169 36.84 29.50 13.80
N THR A 170 35.91 30.45 13.60
CA THR A 170 35.12 31.06 14.68
C THR A 170 34.18 30.04 15.35
N VAL A 171 33.61 29.11 14.57
CA VAL A 171 32.63 28.13 15.08
C VAL A 171 33.20 26.73 15.29
N LYS A 172 34.51 26.53 15.11
CA LYS A 172 35.15 25.19 15.04
C LYS A 172 34.88 24.32 16.27
N GLU A 173 34.88 24.89 17.47
CA GLU A 173 34.65 24.16 18.72
C GLU A 173 33.22 23.59 18.73
N GLY A 174 32.23 24.43 18.42
CA GLY A 174 30.84 24.01 18.33
C GLY A 174 30.59 22.97 17.24
N LEU A 175 31.30 23.06 16.11
CA LEU A 175 31.25 22.07 15.03
C LEU A 175 31.79 20.71 15.49
N CYS A 176 32.91 20.68 16.23
CA CYS A 176 33.47 19.47 16.83
C CYS A 176 32.47 18.82 17.82
N ASP A 177 31.94 19.61 18.75
CA ASP A 177 31.11 19.10 19.84
C ASP A 177 29.75 18.58 19.36
N SER A 178 29.22 19.18 18.29
CA SER A 178 27.85 18.90 17.83
C SER A 178 27.77 17.91 16.67
N THR A 179 28.88 17.69 15.94
CA THR A 179 28.89 16.82 14.76
C THR A 179 29.38 15.43 15.13
N TYR A 180 28.60 14.41 14.78
CA TYR A 180 28.93 13.03 15.11
C TYR A 180 30.28 12.59 14.53
N ASN A 181 31.13 11.97 15.36
CA ASN A 181 32.47 11.49 15.01
C ASN A 181 33.35 12.55 14.33
N MET A 182 33.22 13.82 14.73
CA MET A 182 34.06 14.91 14.24
C MET A 182 35.23 15.17 15.17
N SER A 183 36.45 15.14 14.63
CA SER A 183 37.67 15.59 15.31
C SER A 183 38.17 16.90 14.71
N MET A 184 39.01 17.62 15.44
CA MET A 184 39.66 18.85 14.94
C MET A 184 40.43 18.64 13.63
N SER A 185 41.06 17.47 13.46
CA SER A 185 41.79 17.12 12.23
C SER A 185 40.86 16.90 11.02
N LEU A 186 39.75 16.18 11.23
CA LEU A 186 38.77 15.92 10.17
C LEU A 186 37.97 17.17 9.79
N LEU A 187 37.88 18.13 10.70
CA LEU A 187 37.17 19.39 10.48
C LEU A 187 37.83 20.21 9.37
N SER A 188 39.17 20.25 9.32
CA SER A 188 39.91 20.96 8.28
C SER A 188 39.65 20.43 6.88
N GLU A 189 39.44 19.12 6.73
CA GLU A 189 39.23 18.46 5.43
C GLU A 189 37.79 18.58 4.89
N LYS A 190 36.81 18.81 5.77
CA LYS A 190 35.40 18.79 5.40
C LYS A 190 34.81 20.18 5.20
N ASP A 191 34.04 20.34 4.13
CA ASP A 191 33.24 21.55 3.93
C ASP A 191 31.99 21.55 4.81
N PHE A 192 31.69 22.71 5.40
CA PHE A 192 30.48 22.96 6.16
C PHE A 192 29.63 24.03 5.48
N PHE A 193 28.32 23.87 5.61
CA PHE A 193 27.33 24.72 4.98
C PHE A 193 26.42 25.29 6.07
N ARG A 194 26.12 26.58 5.94
CA ARG A 194 25.21 27.28 6.83
C ARG A 194 23.80 27.29 6.23
N VAL A 195 22.83 26.71 6.94
CA VAL A 195 21.42 26.65 6.53
C VAL A 195 20.51 27.17 7.66
N PRO A 196 19.32 27.72 7.37
CA PRO A 196 18.35 28.02 8.41
C PRO A 196 18.07 26.77 9.26
N PHE A 197 18.11 26.87 10.59
CA PHE A 197 17.95 25.68 11.43
C PHE A 197 16.58 24.98 11.25
N THR A 198 15.58 25.75 10.81
CA THR A 198 14.23 25.27 10.47
C THR A 198 14.20 24.31 9.29
N ASP A 199 15.24 24.28 8.46
CA ASP A 199 15.31 23.38 7.31
C ASP A 199 15.83 21.98 7.72
N VAL A 200 16.45 21.86 8.90
CA VAL A 200 17.08 20.63 9.41
C VAL A 200 16.62 20.28 10.84
N LEU A 201 15.33 20.49 11.13
CA LEU A 201 14.76 20.26 12.47
C LEU A 201 15.02 18.86 13.04
N GLU A 202 15.09 17.82 12.19
CA GLU A 202 15.40 16.45 12.62
C GLU A 202 16.82 16.33 13.21
N LEU A 203 17.80 16.99 12.60
CA LEU A 203 19.18 17.03 13.07
C LEU A 203 19.30 17.89 14.33
N VAL A 204 18.59 19.02 14.39
CA VAL A 204 18.57 19.91 15.55
C VAL A 204 17.96 19.19 16.76
N ARG A 205 16.79 18.54 16.58
CA ARG A 205 16.10 17.79 17.65
C ARG A 205 16.97 16.67 18.21
N SER A 206 17.75 16.01 17.36
CA SER A 206 18.65 14.93 17.75
C SER A 206 20.05 15.40 18.20
N ARG A 207 20.28 16.73 18.26
CA ARG A 207 21.57 17.35 18.63
C ARG A 207 22.74 16.81 17.80
N LYS A 208 22.52 16.66 16.48
CA LYS A 208 23.53 16.16 15.53
C LYS A 208 24.20 17.25 14.71
N VAL A 209 23.84 18.51 14.94
CA VAL A 209 24.35 19.68 14.20
C VAL A 209 24.53 20.86 15.15
N PHE A 210 25.54 21.67 14.88
CA PHE A 210 25.78 22.92 15.60
C PHE A 210 24.76 23.98 15.16
N VAL A 211 24.18 24.69 16.12
CA VAL A 211 23.22 25.78 15.86
C VAL A 211 23.71 27.07 16.49
N HIS A 212 23.82 28.12 15.69
CA HIS A 212 24.24 29.45 16.14
C HIS A 212 23.49 30.54 15.39
N ALA A 213 23.01 31.55 16.11
CA ALA A 213 22.33 32.73 15.56
C ALA A 213 21.20 32.42 14.54
N GLY A 214 20.41 31.36 14.78
CA GLY A 214 19.30 30.96 13.90
C GLY A 214 19.72 30.12 12.67
N PHE A 215 20.98 29.71 12.60
CA PHE A 215 21.49 28.84 11.54
C PHE A 215 22.00 27.53 12.11
N ALA A 216 21.82 26.44 11.37
CA ALA A 216 22.48 25.18 11.59
C ALA A 216 23.66 25.03 10.62
N TYR A 217 24.76 24.47 11.12
CA TYR A 217 25.96 24.20 10.34
C TYR A 217 26.04 22.69 10.09
N ILE A 218 26.02 22.32 8.81
CA ILE A 218 25.93 20.92 8.39
C ILE A 218 27.06 20.56 7.42
N PRO A 219 27.61 19.34 7.47
CA PRO A 219 28.49 18.84 6.43
C PRO A 219 27.70 18.47 5.16
N SER A 220 28.39 18.31 4.02
CA SER A 220 27.77 17.90 2.75
C SER A 220 26.99 16.59 2.84
N SER A 221 27.38 15.67 3.72
CA SER A 221 26.69 14.40 3.95
C SER A 221 25.25 14.57 4.46
N GLU A 222 24.94 15.71 5.09
CA GLU A 222 23.64 16.00 5.67
C GLU A 222 22.70 16.77 4.72
N PHE A 223 23.12 17.05 3.47
CA PHE A 223 22.22 17.69 2.50
C PHE A 223 20.95 16.90 2.23
N VAL A 224 20.98 15.58 2.39
CA VAL A 224 19.80 14.74 2.30
C VAL A 224 18.71 15.20 3.28
N ALA A 225 19.05 15.67 4.48
CA ALA A 225 18.10 16.14 5.48
C ALA A 225 17.42 17.45 5.04
N VAL A 226 18.22 18.41 4.55
CA VAL A 226 17.72 19.69 3.99
C VAL A 226 16.77 19.41 2.84
N MET A 227 17.22 18.63 1.85
CA MET A 227 16.45 18.33 0.65
C MET A 227 15.17 17.55 0.95
N SER A 228 15.22 16.64 1.93
CA SER A 228 14.05 15.92 2.43
C SER A 228 13.00 16.87 3.02
N SER A 229 13.42 17.88 3.79
CA SER A 229 12.53 18.87 4.37
C SER A 229 11.84 19.70 3.28
N VAL A 230 12.62 20.21 2.31
CA VAL A 230 12.10 20.98 1.17
C VAL A 230 11.14 20.14 0.33
N PHE A 231 11.49 18.88 0.04
CA PHE A 231 10.66 17.96 -0.73
C PHE A 231 9.32 17.69 -0.01
N ARG A 232 9.37 17.36 1.28
CA ARG A 232 8.18 17.10 2.11
C ARG A 232 7.24 18.31 2.13
N ALA A 233 7.77 19.51 2.37
CA ALA A 233 6.98 20.74 2.43
C ALA A 233 6.34 21.06 1.07
N SER A 234 7.11 20.94 -0.01
CA SER A 234 6.61 21.17 -1.38
C SER A 234 5.52 20.18 -1.76
N LEU A 235 5.73 18.88 -1.52
CA LEU A 235 4.77 17.83 -1.84
C LEU A 235 3.48 17.98 -1.02
N GLY A 236 3.58 18.27 0.28
CA GLY A 236 2.41 18.53 1.12
C GLY A 236 1.58 19.70 0.63
N GLN A 237 2.22 20.81 0.24
CA GLN A 237 1.54 21.95 -0.36
C GLN A 237 0.88 21.58 -1.70
N ALA A 238 1.60 20.85 -2.56
CA ALA A 238 1.10 20.43 -3.86
C ALA A 238 -0.14 19.55 -3.74
N LEU A 239 -0.14 18.56 -2.85
CA LEU A 239 -1.31 17.70 -2.60
C LEU A 239 -2.53 18.49 -2.13
N MET A 240 -2.33 19.51 -1.27
CA MET A 240 -3.44 20.37 -0.84
C MET A 240 -4.02 21.20 -1.99
N MET A 241 -3.17 21.70 -2.87
CA MET A 241 -3.60 22.42 -4.07
C MET A 241 -4.32 21.50 -5.05
N THR A 242 -3.81 20.28 -5.26
CA THR A 242 -4.46 19.26 -6.08
C THR A 242 -5.84 18.91 -5.52
N TYR A 243 -5.95 18.67 -4.21
CA TYR A 243 -7.24 18.37 -3.56
C TYR A 243 -8.28 19.47 -3.78
N ARG A 244 -7.89 20.74 -3.62
CA ARG A 244 -8.80 21.89 -3.85
C ARG A 244 -9.29 22.00 -5.29
N ARG A 245 -8.50 21.54 -6.26
CA ARG A 245 -8.84 21.58 -7.69
C ARG A 245 -9.48 20.29 -8.18
N LEU A 246 -9.35 19.19 -7.45
CA LEU A 246 -9.87 17.88 -7.84
C LEU A 246 -11.37 17.90 -8.20
N PRO A 247 -12.27 18.61 -7.49
CA PRO A 247 -13.69 18.68 -7.85
C PRO A 247 -13.98 19.33 -9.21
N SER A 248 -13.05 20.14 -9.75
CA SER A 248 -13.19 20.74 -11.08
C SER A 248 -12.84 19.79 -12.22
N ILE A 249 -12.35 18.58 -11.92
CA ILE A 249 -12.08 17.52 -12.88
C ILE A 249 -13.36 16.68 -13.00
N ASP A 250 -14.21 17.03 -13.96
CA ASP A 250 -15.43 16.30 -14.30
C ASP A 250 -15.13 15.26 -15.39
N ASP A 251 -14.45 14.17 -15.00
CA ASP A 251 -14.15 13.05 -15.89
C ASP A 251 -14.56 11.73 -15.24
N GLU A 252 -15.68 11.18 -15.72
CA GLU A 252 -16.24 9.90 -15.26
C GLU A 252 -15.26 8.72 -15.42
N ARG A 253 -14.24 8.81 -16.29
CA ARG A 253 -13.24 7.76 -16.49
C ARG A 253 -12.21 7.74 -15.37
N LEU A 254 -11.85 8.91 -14.84
CA LEU A 254 -10.82 9.05 -13.80
C LEU A 254 -11.36 8.76 -12.40
N ALA A 255 -12.62 9.07 -12.13
CA ALA A 255 -13.19 8.92 -10.79
C ALA A 255 -13.12 7.46 -10.26
N PRO A 256 -13.53 6.42 -11.02
CA PRO A 256 -13.43 5.02 -10.61
C PRO A 256 -11.98 4.58 -10.44
N LEU A 257 -11.08 4.97 -11.34
CA LEU A 257 -9.66 4.61 -11.27
C LEU A 257 -8.98 5.22 -10.04
N LEU A 258 -9.22 6.50 -9.76
CA LEU A 258 -8.66 7.18 -8.58
C LEU A 258 -9.27 6.68 -7.26
N LYS A 259 -10.56 6.31 -7.24
CA LYS A 259 -11.18 5.60 -6.10
C LYS A 259 -10.62 4.19 -5.97
N GLY A 260 -10.38 3.51 -7.09
CA GLY A 260 -9.75 2.20 -7.17
C GLY A 260 -8.39 2.21 -6.53
N LEU A 261 -7.44 3.06 -6.96
CA LEU A 261 -6.01 2.98 -6.63
C LEU A 261 -5.62 2.79 -5.15
N HIS A 262 -6.37 3.31 -4.18
CA HIS A 262 -6.06 3.08 -2.75
C HIS A 262 -6.64 1.75 -2.22
N THR A 263 -7.69 1.24 -2.88
CA THR A 263 -8.34 -0.06 -2.62
C THR A 263 -7.87 -1.17 -3.56
N SER A 264 -7.36 -0.81 -4.74
CA SER A 264 -6.77 -1.67 -5.76
C SER A 264 -5.46 -2.15 -5.20
N TYR A 265 -5.60 -3.30 -4.57
CA TYR A 265 -4.55 -4.13 -4.06
C TYR A 265 -3.46 -4.31 -5.12
N ALA A 266 -2.22 -4.01 -4.75
CA ALA A 266 -1.05 -4.17 -5.62
C ALA A 266 -0.35 -5.53 -5.42
N GLY A 267 -0.88 -6.38 -4.54
CA GLY A 267 -0.57 -7.81 -4.53
C GLY A 267 -1.43 -8.52 -5.57
N ASP A 268 -1.09 -9.75 -5.93
CA ASP A 268 -1.94 -10.57 -6.79
C ASP A 268 -3.34 -10.66 -6.17
N ASP A 269 -4.36 -10.16 -6.87
CA ASP A 269 -5.75 -10.49 -6.53
C ASP A 269 -5.78 -11.98 -6.25
N PHE A 270 -6.20 -12.37 -5.05
CA PHE A 270 -6.17 -13.76 -4.65
C PHE A 270 -7.08 -14.54 -5.60
N LYS A 271 -6.47 -15.15 -6.63
CA LYS A 271 -7.15 -16.03 -7.56
C LYS A 271 -7.39 -17.32 -6.78
N THR A 272 -8.66 -17.68 -6.61
CA THR A 272 -9.06 -18.97 -6.02
C THR A 272 -8.12 -20.07 -6.54
N PRO A 273 -7.35 -20.73 -5.67
CA PRO A 273 -6.41 -21.76 -6.09
C PRO A 273 -7.19 -22.86 -6.82
N LYS A 274 -6.65 -23.33 -7.95
CA LYS A 274 -7.23 -24.40 -8.76
C LYS A 274 -7.06 -25.80 -8.14
N GLY A 275 -6.94 -25.93 -6.82
CA GLY A 275 -6.68 -27.21 -6.19
C GLY A 275 -6.77 -27.19 -4.67
N GLY A 276 -7.69 -27.99 -4.14
CA GLY A 276 -7.94 -28.21 -2.72
C GLY A 276 -9.38 -27.88 -2.35
N GLU A 277 -10.28 -28.86 -2.39
CA GLU A 277 -11.62 -28.70 -1.81
C GLU A 277 -11.48 -28.81 -0.29
N ILE A 278 -11.83 -27.75 0.44
CA ILE A 278 -11.90 -27.79 1.90
C ILE A 278 -13.28 -28.30 2.31
N CYS A 279 -13.28 -29.40 3.06
CA CYS A 279 -14.49 -30.00 3.62
C CYS A 279 -15.11 -29.06 4.68
N ILE A 280 -16.44 -28.90 4.70
CA ILE A 280 -17.09 -27.99 5.65
C ILE A 280 -16.96 -28.46 7.10
N GLU A 281 -16.80 -29.77 7.27
CA GLU A 281 -16.66 -30.46 8.55
C GLU A 281 -15.31 -30.10 9.22
N ASP A 282 -14.31 -29.69 8.44
CA ASP A 282 -13.00 -29.24 8.94
C ASP A 282 -12.95 -27.75 9.30
N LEU A 283 -13.98 -26.95 8.98
CA LEU A 283 -13.93 -25.50 9.17
C LEU A 283 -13.73 -25.09 10.63
N ASP A 284 -14.32 -25.83 11.59
CA ASP A 284 -14.17 -25.54 13.03
C ASP A 284 -12.73 -25.79 13.51
N LYS A 285 -12.08 -26.81 12.94
CA LYS A 285 -10.66 -27.10 13.19
C LYS A 285 -9.79 -26.01 12.58
N HIS A 286 -10.02 -25.69 11.30
CA HIS A 286 -9.30 -24.64 10.59
C HIS A 286 -9.47 -23.26 11.22
N ALA A 287 -10.63 -22.95 11.80
CA ALA A 287 -10.85 -21.71 12.53
C ALA A 287 -9.89 -21.53 13.71
N LYS A 288 -9.54 -22.63 14.38
CA LYS A 288 -8.62 -22.63 15.53
C LYS A 288 -7.15 -22.64 15.11
N THR A 289 -6.80 -23.40 14.06
CA THR A 289 -5.40 -23.64 13.68
C THR A 289 -4.89 -22.72 12.59
N SER A 290 -5.77 -22.23 11.71
CA SER A 290 -5.35 -21.70 10.40
C SER A 290 -6.04 -20.42 9.95
N TYR A 291 -7.07 -19.97 10.65
CA TYR A 291 -7.70 -18.70 10.31
C TYR A 291 -6.90 -17.52 10.87
N PRO A 292 -6.74 -16.44 10.09
CA PRO A 292 -6.36 -15.17 10.67
C PRO A 292 -7.46 -14.70 11.62
N LEU A 293 -7.09 -13.86 12.59
CA LEU A 293 -7.99 -13.42 13.64
C LEU A 293 -9.30 -12.80 13.12
N CYS A 294 -9.25 -12.07 12.00
CA CYS A 294 -10.43 -11.48 11.37
C CYS A 294 -11.45 -12.52 10.89
N MET A 295 -11.02 -13.69 10.44
CA MET A 295 -11.91 -14.77 10.01
C MET A 295 -12.31 -15.66 11.20
N ARG A 296 -11.41 -15.86 12.16
CA ARG A 296 -11.74 -16.56 13.41
C ARG A 296 -12.85 -15.86 14.19
N PHE A 297 -12.81 -14.52 14.29
CA PHE A 297 -13.87 -13.76 14.95
C PHE A 297 -15.24 -13.94 14.27
N LEU A 298 -15.27 -13.91 12.93
CA LEU A 298 -16.50 -14.13 12.17
C LEU A 298 -17.02 -15.56 12.32
N HIS A 299 -16.12 -16.54 12.31
CA HIS A 299 -16.46 -17.94 12.54
C HIS A 299 -17.04 -18.17 13.95
N ASP A 300 -16.36 -17.68 14.99
CA ASP A 300 -16.82 -17.80 16.38
C ASP A 300 -18.18 -17.10 16.57
N ALA A 301 -18.36 -15.90 16.00
CA ALA A 301 -19.62 -15.16 16.07
C ALA A 301 -20.76 -15.88 15.34
N LEU A 302 -20.48 -16.46 14.18
CA LEU A 302 -21.44 -17.25 13.43
C LEU A 302 -21.89 -18.48 14.23
N ARG A 303 -20.95 -19.22 14.82
CA ARG A 303 -21.25 -20.41 15.64
C ARG A 303 -21.96 -20.08 16.95
N ALA A 304 -21.71 -18.90 17.53
CA ALA A 304 -22.34 -18.47 18.77
C ALA A 304 -23.75 -17.89 18.57
N ASN A 305 -23.94 -17.09 17.52
CA ASN A 305 -25.18 -16.34 17.29
C ASN A 305 -26.09 -17.02 16.25
N HIS A 306 -25.59 -18.06 15.56
CA HIS A 306 -26.26 -18.73 14.44
C HIS A 306 -26.69 -17.76 13.32
N HIS A 307 -26.03 -16.61 13.23
CA HIS A 307 -26.28 -15.55 12.24
C HIS A 307 -25.07 -14.63 12.11
N LEU A 308 -24.93 -14.02 10.92
CA LEU A 308 -24.03 -12.89 10.67
C LEU A 308 -24.76 -11.80 9.89
N ARG A 309 -24.44 -10.54 10.20
CA ARG A 309 -24.92 -9.36 9.45
C ARG A 309 -24.31 -9.28 8.05
N HIS A 310 -24.88 -8.43 7.19
CA HIS A 310 -24.60 -8.38 5.75
C HIS A 310 -23.10 -8.35 5.41
N LEU A 311 -22.35 -7.39 5.94
CA LEU A 311 -20.92 -7.26 5.66
C LEU A 311 -20.09 -8.42 6.23
N GLY A 312 -20.50 -9.00 7.35
CA GLY A 312 -19.89 -10.21 7.92
C GLY A 312 -20.07 -11.43 7.03
N ARG A 313 -21.28 -11.64 6.49
CA ARG A 313 -21.55 -12.72 5.52
C ARG A 313 -20.70 -12.56 4.28
N LEU A 314 -20.52 -11.34 3.79
CA LEU A 314 -19.74 -11.06 2.58
C LEU A 314 -18.24 -11.29 2.81
N GLN A 315 -17.67 -10.71 3.88
CA GLN A 315 -16.25 -10.90 4.21
C GLN A 315 -15.92 -12.38 4.45
N TYR A 316 -16.75 -13.08 5.23
CA TYR A 316 -16.50 -14.48 5.57
C TYR A 316 -16.79 -15.42 4.39
N GLY A 317 -17.91 -15.22 3.69
CA GLY A 317 -18.30 -16.05 2.55
C GLY A 317 -17.30 -15.99 1.40
N LEU A 318 -16.77 -14.81 1.09
CA LEU A 318 -15.72 -14.67 0.07
C LEU A 318 -14.40 -15.29 0.52
N PHE A 319 -14.07 -15.22 1.82
CA PHE A 319 -12.91 -15.94 2.36
C PHE A 319 -13.07 -17.45 2.24
N LEU A 320 -14.24 -18.01 2.59
CA LEU A 320 -14.54 -19.45 2.45
C LEU A 320 -14.41 -19.93 1.00
N LYS A 321 -14.96 -19.15 0.06
CA LYS A 321 -14.76 -19.38 -1.39
C LYS A 321 -13.29 -19.38 -1.75
N GLY A 322 -12.51 -18.42 -1.22
CA GLY A 322 -11.08 -18.30 -1.47
C GLY A 322 -10.28 -19.50 -0.95
N ILE A 323 -10.63 -20.09 0.20
CA ILE A 323 -9.91 -21.27 0.72
C ILE A 323 -10.32 -22.58 0.03
N GLY A 324 -11.30 -22.55 -0.88
CA GLY A 324 -11.70 -23.72 -1.67
C GLY A 324 -12.99 -24.41 -1.21
N VAL A 325 -13.82 -23.76 -0.38
CA VAL A 325 -15.16 -24.29 -0.06
C VAL A 325 -16.04 -24.17 -1.30
N THR A 326 -16.63 -25.28 -1.75
CA THR A 326 -17.48 -25.31 -2.95
C THR A 326 -18.81 -24.56 -2.73
N LEU A 327 -19.52 -24.20 -3.80
CA LEU A 327 -20.84 -23.57 -3.65
C LEU A 327 -21.84 -24.50 -2.94
N GLN A 328 -21.83 -25.80 -3.27
CA GLN A 328 -22.73 -26.77 -2.65
C GLN A 328 -22.46 -26.87 -1.15
N ASP A 329 -21.19 -26.92 -0.78
CA ASP A 329 -20.73 -26.93 0.60
C ASP A 329 -21.05 -25.63 1.34
N ALA A 330 -20.81 -24.47 0.72
CA ALA A 330 -21.16 -23.19 1.29
C ALA A 330 -22.67 -23.09 1.55
N MET A 331 -23.50 -23.50 0.58
CA MET A 331 -24.95 -23.55 0.73
C MET A 331 -25.37 -24.42 1.92
N ARG A 332 -24.80 -25.62 2.04
CA ARG A 332 -25.03 -26.54 3.16
C ARG A 332 -24.60 -25.90 4.49
N PHE A 333 -23.39 -25.38 4.56
CA PHE A 333 -22.84 -24.73 5.74
C PHE A 333 -23.70 -23.56 6.24
N TRP A 334 -24.07 -22.63 5.35
CA TRP A 334 -24.89 -21.48 5.72
C TRP A 334 -26.32 -21.90 6.11
N ARG A 335 -26.90 -22.87 5.39
CA ARG A 335 -28.25 -23.38 5.67
C ARG A 335 -28.30 -24.07 7.02
N ASP A 336 -27.37 -24.99 7.29
CA ASP A 336 -27.33 -25.77 8.53
C ASP A 336 -27.07 -24.88 9.76
N GLU A 337 -26.28 -23.82 9.59
CA GLU A 337 -25.99 -22.90 10.70
C GLU A 337 -27.11 -21.89 10.94
N PHE A 338 -27.66 -21.28 9.89
CA PHE A 338 -28.73 -20.30 10.03
C PHE A 338 -30.03 -20.93 10.49
N THR A 339 -30.30 -22.17 10.08
CA THR A 339 -31.54 -22.86 10.46
C THR A 339 -31.63 -23.24 11.94
N LYS A 340 -30.55 -23.05 12.70
CA LYS A 340 -30.57 -23.12 14.17
C LYS A 340 -31.28 -21.91 14.81
N SER A 341 -31.37 -20.79 14.11
CA SER A 341 -32.05 -19.57 14.59
C SER A 341 -33.24 -19.12 13.73
N MET A 342 -33.44 -19.73 12.56
CA MET A 342 -34.52 -19.35 11.64
C MET A 342 -35.06 -20.53 10.82
N ASP A 343 -36.20 -20.36 10.17
CA ASP A 343 -36.77 -21.42 9.32
C ASP A 343 -36.05 -21.57 7.98
N VAL A 344 -36.09 -22.78 7.43
CA VAL A 344 -35.51 -23.13 6.13
C VAL A 344 -36.05 -22.25 5.00
N GLU A 345 -37.35 -21.95 5.01
CA GLU A 345 -37.98 -21.10 3.99
C GLU A 345 -37.44 -19.67 4.04
N LYS A 346 -37.20 -19.14 5.24
CA LYS A 346 -36.60 -17.81 5.44
C LYS A 346 -35.17 -17.78 4.92
N PHE A 347 -34.40 -18.84 5.15
CA PHE A 347 -33.06 -18.99 4.59
C PHE A 347 -33.06 -18.95 3.06
N GLU A 348 -33.89 -19.78 2.42
CA GLU A 348 -33.97 -19.86 0.96
C GLU A 348 -34.40 -18.53 0.32
N LYS A 349 -35.37 -17.84 0.93
CA LYS A 349 -35.90 -16.58 0.39
C LYS A 349 -34.93 -15.41 0.56
N GLN A 350 -34.22 -15.32 1.69
CA GLN A 350 -33.44 -14.12 2.04
C GLN A 350 -31.92 -14.27 1.83
N TYR A 351 -31.38 -15.48 1.89
CA TYR A 351 -29.93 -15.70 1.99
C TYR A 351 -29.36 -16.58 0.88
N ALA A 352 -30.09 -17.61 0.42
CA ALA A 352 -29.59 -18.55 -0.59
C ALA A 352 -29.12 -17.86 -1.89
N TYR A 353 -29.90 -16.88 -2.37
CA TYR A 353 -29.53 -16.07 -3.54
C TYR A 353 -28.15 -15.43 -3.37
N ASN A 354 -27.90 -14.80 -2.23
CA ASN A 354 -26.64 -14.11 -1.96
C ASN A 354 -25.44 -15.04 -1.88
N VAL A 355 -25.63 -16.25 -1.35
CA VAL A 355 -24.58 -17.28 -1.33
C VAL A 355 -24.24 -17.71 -2.78
N ARG A 356 -25.24 -17.96 -3.63
CA ARG A 356 -25.03 -18.29 -5.06
C ARG A 356 -24.38 -17.13 -5.83
N TYR A 357 -24.79 -15.90 -5.52
CA TYR A 357 -24.26 -14.68 -6.11
C TYR A 357 -22.76 -14.49 -5.81
N ASN A 358 -22.32 -14.73 -4.58
CA ASN A 358 -20.89 -14.67 -4.20
C ASN A 358 -20.00 -15.64 -5.00
N TYR A 359 -20.57 -16.75 -5.47
CA TYR A 359 -19.90 -17.78 -6.28
C TYR A 359 -20.09 -17.58 -7.80
N GLY A 360 -20.81 -16.54 -8.23
CA GLY A 360 -20.94 -16.16 -9.64
C GLY A 360 -21.93 -16.99 -10.46
N GLN A 361 -22.84 -17.73 -9.81
CA GLN A 361 -23.85 -18.53 -10.52
C GLN A 361 -25.13 -17.75 -10.90
N GLU A 362 -25.32 -16.51 -10.43
CA GLU A 362 -26.48 -15.67 -10.77
C GLU A 362 -26.07 -14.19 -11.00
N GLY A 363 -26.72 -13.48 -11.94
CA GLY A 363 -26.43 -12.07 -12.29
C GLY A 363 -25.39 -11.86 -13.41
N LYS A 364 -24.79 -10.65 -13.50
CA LYS A 364 -23.79 -10.23 -14.53
C LYS A 364 -22.47 -11.04 -14.56
N ARG A 365 -22.38 -12.19 -13.88
CA ARG A 365 -21.18 -13.05 -13.74
C ARG A 365 -19.97 -12.31 -13.14
N THR A 366 -20.19 -11.35 -12.24
CA THR A 366 -19.09 -10.66 -11.55
C THR A 366 -18.52 -11.61 -10.49
N ASN A 367 -17.34 -12.17 -10.77
CA ASN A 367 -16.65 -13.08 -9.85
C ASN A 367 -16.02 -12.28 -8.70
N TYR A 368 -16.77 -12.04 -7.61
CA TYR A 368 -16.26 -11.29 -6.46
C TYR A 368 -15.03 -11.97 -5.87
N THR A 369 -13.97 -11.19 -5.75
CA THR A 369 -12.70 -11.61 -5.19
C THR A 369 -12.75 -11.55 -3.66
N PRO A 370 -12.09 -12.51 -2.98
CA PRO A 370 -11.84 -12.43 -1.55
C PRO A 370 -11.27 -11.07 -1.12
N TYR A 371 -11.63 -10.62 0.09
CA TYR A 371 -11.21 -9.29 0.55
C TYR A 371 -9.76 -9.29 1.04
N SER A 372 -8.98 -8.35 0.52
CA SER A 372 -7.63 -8.08 1.02
C SER A 372 -7.62 -7.53 2.45
N CYS A 373 -6.49 -7.66 3.16
CA CYS A 373 -6.36 -7.09 4.50
C CYS A 373 -6.63 -5.59 4.50
N MET A 374 -6.15 -4.86 3.48
CA MET A 374 -6.40 -3.42 3.38
C MET A 374 -7.88 -3.08 3.21
N LYS A 375 -8.61 -3.84 2.38
CA LYS A 375 -10.06 -3.65 2.26
C LYS A 375 -10.74 -3.83 3.61
N ILE A 376 -10.42 -4.91 4.32
CA ILE A 376 -10.99 -5.24 5.64
C ILE A 376 -10.61 -4.21 6.72
N ILE A 377 -9.39 -3.65 6.68
CA ILE A 377 -8.91 -2.61 7.61
C ILE A 377 -9.60 -1.27 7.37
N CYS A 378 -9.90 -0.93 6.11
CA CYS A 378 -10.51 0.35 5.74
C CYS A 378 -12.05 0.31 5.71
N SER A 379 -12.67 -0.86 5.86
CA SER A 379 -14.13 -0.98 5.96
C SER A 379 -14.66 -0.39 7.26
N SER A 380 -15.81 0.29 7.18
CA SER A 380 -16.55 0.71 8.38
C SER A 380 -17.14 -0.51 9.10
N VAL A 381 -17.14 -0.47 10.43
CA VAL A 381 -17.71 -1.51 11.30
C VAL A 381 -18.63 -0.84 12.31
N GLY A 382 -19.90 -1.24 12.33
CA GLY A 382 -20.89 -0.70 13.24
C GLY A 382 -20.94 -1.43 14.59
N PRO A 383 -21.65 -0.89 15.59
CA PRO A 383 -21.88 -1.59 16.85
C PRO A 383 -22.59 -2.94 16.63
N GLY A 384 -22.05 -3.99 17.25
CA GLY A 384 -22.56 -5.36 17.13
C GLY A 384 -22.15 -6.09 15.83
N ASP A 385 -21.37 -5.44 14.95
CA ASP A 385 -20.78 -6.11 13.81
C ASP A 385 -19.49 -6.85 14.18
N PHE A 386 -19.29 -8.03 13.59
CA PHE A 386 -18.11 -8.86 13.80
C PHE A 386 -17.13 -8.85 12.61
N HIS A 387 -17.44 -8.12 11.53
CA HIS A 387 -16.56 -7.98 10.36
C HIS A 387 -15.46 -6.94 10.58
N GLY A 388 -14.58 -6.80 9.60
CA GLY A 388 -13.42 -5.92 9.68
C GLY A 388 -12.20 -6.57 10.31
N CYS A 389 -11.16 -5.76 10.54
CA CYS A 389 -9.89 -6.19 11.11
C CYS A 389 -9.92 -6.04 12.64
N PRO A 390 -9.80 -7.11 13.44
CA PRO A 390 -9.79 -7.02 14.90
C PRO A 390 -8.69 -6.10 15.44
N TYR A 391 -7.52 -6.10 14.79
CA TYR A 391 -6.41 -5.24 15.16
C TYR A 391 -6.71 -3.74 14.97
N LYS A 392 -7.68 -3.38 14.11
CA LYS A 392 -8.08 -1.98 13.86
C LYS A 392 -9.34 -1.59 14.64
N HIS A 393 -10.35 -2.46 14.62
CA HIS A 393 -11.72 -2.13 15.02
C HIS A 393 -12.10 -2.60 16.42
N SER A 394 -11.36 -3.54 17.01
CA SER A 394 -11.59 -3.94 18.40
C SER A 394 -10.85 -3.01 19.37
N ASP A 395 -11.45 -2.75 20.53
CA ASP A 395 -10.73 -2.12 21.64
C ASP A 395 -9.52 -2.99 22.05
N VAL A 396 -8.41 -2.33 22.39
CA VAL A 396 -7.13 -3.00 22.68
C VAL A 396 -7.26 -3.97 23.87
N LYS A 397 -8.05 -3.63 24.89
CA LYS A 397 -8.25 -4.51 26.06
C LYS A 397 -9.09 -5.73 25.70
N ILE A 398 -10.15 -5.53 24.93
CA ILE A 398 -11.00 -6.62 24.44
C ILE A 398 -10.19 -7.58 23.56
N LEU A 399 -9.37 -7.02 22.66
CA LEU A 399 -8.47 -7.78 21.81
C LEU A 399 -7.47 -8.59 22.64
N ALA A 400 -6.82 -7.97 23.63
CA ALA A 400 -5.87 -8.65 24.52
C ALA A 400 -6.51 -9.83 25.28
N ASN A 401 -7.71 -9.64 25.83
CA ASN A 401 -8.45 -10.69 26.51
C ASN A 401 -8.78 -11.86 25.57
N LYS A 402 -9.19 -11.56 24.33
CA LYS A 402 -9.45 -12.61 23.33
C LYS A 402 -8.18 -13.36 22.92
N LEU A 403 -7.06 -12.66 22.74
CA LEU A 403 -5.78 -13.30 22.43
C LEU A 403 -5.34 -14.25 23.55
N GLN A 404 -5.50 -13.84 24.81
CA GLN A 404 -5.26 -14.72 25.96
C GLN A 404 -6.21 -15.93 25.99
N ALA A 405 -7.50 -15.72 25.72
CA ALA A 405 -8.49 -16.80 25.63
C ALA A 405 -8.15 -17.80 24.50
N TYR A 406 -7.45 -17.36 23.46
CA TYR A 406 -6.94 -18.21 22.39
C TYR A 406 -5.61 -18.89 22.71
N GLY A 407 -5.08 -18.71 23.92
CA GLY A 407 -3.89 -19.42 24.42
C GLY A 407 -2.56 -18.73 24.12
N LEU A 408 -2.56 -17.46 23.70
CA LEU A 408 -1.30 -16.74 23.49
C LEU A 408 -0.62 -16.39 24.82
N SER A 409 0.71 -16.49 24.84
CA SER A 409 1.49 -16.08 26.01
C SER A 409 1.32 -14.58 26.29
N PRO A 410 1.42 -14.14 27.56
CA PRO A 410 1.33 -12.72 27.92
C PRO A 410 2.32 -11.83 27.17
N GLN A 411 3.50 -12.35 26.84
CA GLN A 411 4.50 -11.64 26.05
C GLN A 411 4.00 -11.32 24.64
N TYR A 412 3.50 -12.32 23.89
CA TYR A 412 2.96 -12.08 22.55
C TYR A 412 1.75 -11.15 22.57
N VAL A 413 0.91 -11.25 23.60
CA VAL A 413 -0.24 -10.35 23.77
C VAL A 413 0.21 -8.89 23.94
N ALA A 414 1.26 -8.65 24.73
CA ALA A 414 1.83 -7.31 24.90
C ALA A 414 2.43 -6.77 23.60
N GLU A 415 3.24 -7.57 22.89
CA GLU A 415 3.86 -7.19 21.62
C GLU A 415 2.82 -6.85 20.54
N ILE A 416 1.78 -7.69 20.40
CA ILE A 416 0.67 -7.45 19.46
C ILE A 416 -0.08 -6.17 19.84
N SER A 417 -0.33 -5.95 21.14
CA SER A 417 -1.02 -4.75 21.62
C SER A 417 -0.24 -3.47 21.31
N ASP A 418 1.08 -3.49 21.43
CA ASP A 418 1.92 -2.33 21.11
C ASP A 418 2.00 -2.07 19.60
N LEU A 419 2.02 -3.11 18.77
CA LEU A 419 1.90 -2.96 17.32
C LEU A 419 0.55 -2.34 16.91
N VAL A 420 -0.54 -2.75 17.56
CA VAL A 420 -1.89 -2.21 17.35
C VAL A 420 -1.95 -0.72 17.70
N LYS A 421 -1.39 -0.33 18.86
CA LYS A 421 -1.32 1.09 19.28
C LYS A 421 -0.56 1.95 18.27
N ASN A 422 0.47 1.40 17.64
CA ASN A 422 1.24 2.05 16.59
C ASN A 422 0.62 1.93 15.19
N SER A 423 -0.62 1.43 15.08
CA SER A 423 -1.35 1.23 13.82
C SER A 423 -0.68 0.27 12.83
N HIS A 424 0.16 -0.65 13.31
CA HIS A 424 0.83 -1.67 12.51
C HIS A 424 0.01 -2.97 12.44
N TYR A 425 -1.22 -2.89 11.93
CA TYR A 425 -2.22 -3.97 12.03
C TYR A 425 -1.84 -5.28 11.33
N GLN A 426 -1.25 -5.20 10.14
CA GLN A 426 -0.81 -6.41 9.41
C GLN A 426 0.40 -7.05 10.07
N VAL A 427 1.29 -6.26 10.66
CA VAL A 427 2.43 -6.77 11.44
C VAL A 427 1.93 -7.46 12.72
N ALA A 428 0.92 -6.89 13.38
CA ALA A 428 0.25 -7.53 14.51
C ALA A 428 -0.34 -8.89 14.11
N CYS A 429 -0.95 -8.99 12.92
CA CYS A 429 -1.39 -10.27 12.35
C CYS A 429 -0.23 -11.25 12.10
N GLY A 430 0.91 -10.76 11.61
CA GLY A 430 2.14 -11.55 11.46
C GLY A 430 2.72 -12.05 12.78
N ARG A 431 2.69 -11.25 13.84
CA ARG A 431 3.08 -11.69 15.18
C ARG A 431 2.12 -12.73 15.76
N TYR A 432 0.82 -12.60 15.51
CA TYR A 432 -0.14 -13.65 15.84
C TYR A 432 0.14 -14.96 15.08
N PHE A 433 0.50 -14.89 13.80
CA PHE A 433 0.91 -16.06 13.02
C PHE A 433 2.13 -16.74 13.63
N GLU A 434 3.16 -15.97 13.96
CA GLU A 434 4.39 -16.46 14.59
C GLU A 434 4.11 -17.11 15.94
N ALA A 435 3.29 -16.48 16.78
CA ALA A 435 2.89 -17.02 18.08
C ALA A 435 2.15 -18.36 17.96
N THR A 436 1.39 -18.57 16.88
CA THR A 436 0.57 -19.77 16.68
C THR A 436 1.27 -20.88 15.89
N HIS A 437 2.28 -20.56 15.08
CA HIS A 437 2.97 -21.52 14.21
C HIS A 437 4.46 -21.71 14.51
N GLY A 438 5.04 -20.90 15.40
CA GLY A 438 6.46 -20.93 15.76
C GLY A 438 7.41 -20.51 14.64
N LYS A 439 6.90 -19.87 13.59
CA LYS A 439 7.67 -19.40 12.42
C LYS A 439 7.19 -18.02 11.97
N PRO A 440 8.08 -17.13 11.50
CA PRO A 440 7.67 -15.83 10.98
C PRO A 440 6.87 -15.99 9.69
N SER A 441 5.88 -15.12 9.48
CA SER A 441 5.12 -15.06 8.23
C SER A 441 5.91 -14.34 7.13
N SER A 442 5.50 -14.54 5.87
CA SER A 442 6.15 -13.90 4.72
C SER A 442 5.69 -12.44 4.47
N GLY A 443 4.94 -11.86 5.42
CA GLY A 443 4.30 -10.55 5.28
C GLY A 443 2.86 -10.69 4.80
N ILE A 444 1.93 -10.88 5.75
CA ILE A 444 0.51 -11.13 5.46
C ILE A 444 -0.17 -9.89 4.87
N GLN A 445 -0.69 -10.03 3.66
CA GLN A 445 -1.44 -8.98 2.96
C GLN A 445 -2.88 -9.40 2.62
N HIS A 446 -3.18 -10.69 2.72
CA HIS A 446 -4.49 -11.26 2.43
C HIS A 446 -4.89 -12.34 3.46
N PRO A 447 -6.16 -12.42 3.90
CA PRO A 447 -6.62 -13.49 4.79
C PRO A 447 -6.45 -14.90 4.21
N ASN A 448 -6.74 -15.08 2.92
CA ASN A 448 -6.49 -16.37 2.24
C ASN A 448 -5.00 -16.71 2.12
N GLN A 449 -4.11 -15.72 1.91
CA GLN A 449 -2.65 -15.94 1.97
C GLN A 449 -2.24 -16.43 3.37
N TYR A 450 -2.77 -15.83 4.44
CA TYR A 450 -2.53 -16.31 5.82
C TYR A 450 -2.92 -17.78 5.95
N PHE A 451 -4.10 -18.15 5.43
CA PHE A 451 -4.59 -19.52 5.51
C PHE A 451 -3.66 -20.50 4.78
N GLU A 452 -3.23 -20.17 3.57
CA GLU A 452 -2.28 -20.99 2.80
C GLU A 452 -0.92 -21.12 3.50
N GLU A 453 -0.35 -20.01 3.98
CA GLU A 453 0.90 -20.03 4.77
C GLU A 453 0.75 -20.88 6.02
N SER A 454 -0.42 -20.84 6.67
CA SER A 454 -0.72 -21.69 7.83
C SER A 454 -0.78 -23.17 7.45
N GLN A 455 -1.48 -23.53 6.36
CA GLN A 455 -1.53 -24.92 5.88
C GLN A 455 -0.12 -25.46 5.61
N VAL A 456 0.72 -24.67 4.94
CA VAL A 456 2.12 -25.01 4.67
C VAL A 456 2.91 -25.16 5.96
N ALA A 457 2.75 -24.23 6.91
CA ALA A 457 3.46 -24.26 8.19
C ALA A 457 3.09 -25.50 9.04
N LEU A 458 1.85 -25.97 8.94
CA LEU A 458 1.34 -27.18 9.60
C LEU A 458 1.72 -28.49 8.86
N GLY A 459 2.43 -28.41 7.74
CA GLY A 459 2.87 -29.57 6.96
C GLY A 459 1.83 -30.11 5.97
N ASN A 460 0.70 -29.42 5.79
CA ASN A 460 -0.29 -29.77 4.77
C ASN A 460 0.23 -29.30 3.40
N LYS A 461 0.33 -30.21 2.44
CA LYS A 461 0.78 -29.85 1.08
C LYS A 461 -0.31 -29.02 0.39
N PRO A 462 -0.02 -27.82 -0.14
CA PRO A 462 -0.89 -27.22 -1.15
C PRO A 462 -0.91 -28.16 -2.36
N GLY A 463 -2.09 -28.44 -2.90
CA GLY A 463 -2.29 -29.38 -4.01
C GLY A 463 -1.67 -28.87 -5.32
N ILE A 464 -0.34 -28.91 -5.43
CA ILE A 464 0.38 -28.62 -6.66
C ILE A 464 0.78 -29.97 -7.27
N LYS A 465 -0.05 -30.49 -8.18
CA LYS A 465 0.46 -31.41 -9.21
C LYS A 465 1.22 -30.55 -10.22
N VAL A 466 2.54 -30.53 -10.10
CA VAL A 466 3.41 -30.07 -11.19
C VAL A 466 3.33 -31.14 -12.27
N GLU A 467 2.57 -30.89 -13.33
CA GLU A 467 2.77 -31.64 -14.57
C GLU A 467 4.15 -31.27 -15.11
N SER A 468 5.06 -32.24 -15.06
CA SER A 468 6.35 -32.20 -15.72
C SER A 468 6.15 -32.23 -17.24
N GLY A 469 5.95 -31.06 -17.84
CA GLY A 469 6.00 -30.86 -19.28
C GLY A 469 7.45 -30.70 -19.73
N SER A 470 8.07 -31.81 -20.11
CA SER A 470 9.35 -31.86 -20.82
C SER A 470 9.33 -31.01 -22.09
N GLN A 471 10.36 -30.18 -22.26
CA GLN A 471 10.66 -29.51 -23.52
C GLN A 471 10.98 -30.54 -24.60
N SER A 472 10.27 -30.49 -25.72
CA SER A 472 10.86 -30.79 -27.02
C SER A 472 10.22 -29.91 -28.10
N SER A 473 11.10 -29.30 -28.89
CA SER A 473 10.84 -28.40 -29.99
C SER A 473 10.58 -29.16 -31.29
N THR A 474 9.52 -28.80 -32.04
CA THR A 474 9.62 -28.74 -33.51
C THR A 474 8.57 -27.81 -34.11
N GLN A 475 9.02 -26.99 -35.06
CA GLN A 475 8.23 -26.15 -35.95
C GLN A 475 7.34 -27.00 -36.88
N SER A 476 6.11 -26.54 -37.14
CA SER A 476 5.58 -26.50 -38.52
C SER A 476 4.34 -25.61 -38.62
N SER A 477 4.37 -24.80 -39.67
CA SER A 477 3.34 -23.94 -40.20
C SER A 477 2.19 -24.71 -40.83
N THR A 478 0.95 -24.24 -40.67
CA THR A 478 -0.07 -24.23 -41.74
C THR A 478 -1.22 -23.27 -41.45
N GLN A 479 -1.61 -22.57 -42.52
CA GLN A 479 -2.63 -21.54 -42.63
C GLN A 479 -4.06 -22.13 -42.58
N SER A 480 -5.01 -21.36 -42.04
CA SER A 480 -6.43 -21.32 -42.45
C SER A 480 -7.11 -20.18 -41.66
N SER A 481 -7.36 -18.99 -42.20
CA SER A 481 -8.39 -18.62 -43.18
C SER A 481 -9.82 -18.95 -42.73
N TYR A 482 -10.43 -18.13 -41.88
CA TYR A 482 -11.84 -17.74 -42.00
C TYR A 482 -12.06 -16.37 -41.35
N GLY A 483 -12.40 -15.39 -42.17
CA GLY A 483 -12.79 -14.06 -41.74
C GLY A 483 -14.28 -14.00 -41.44
N HIS A 484 -14.64 -13.37 -40.32
CA HIS A 484 -15.93 -12.74 -40.15
C HIS A 484 -15.75 -11.37 -39.47
N THR A 485 -16.13 -10.34 -40.22
CA THR A 485 -16.31 -8.95 -39.81
C THR A 485 -17.39 -8.83 -38.73
N PRO A 486 -17.18 -8.07 -37.63
CA PRO A 486 -18.23 -7.76 -36.68
C PRO A 486 -19.04 -6.56 -37.18
N THR A 487 -20.36 -6.74 -37.33
CA THR A 487 -21.30 -5.65 -37.56
C THR A 487 -21.64 -4.98 -36.23
N ASN A 488 -21.41 -3.67 -36.19
CA ASN A 488 -21.82 -2.75 -35.14
C ASN A 488 -23.35 -2.81 -34.94
N LYS A 489 -23.79 -3.20 -33.74
CA LYS A 489 -25.09 -2.79 -33.21
C LYS A 489 -24.88 -2.08 -31.88
N SER A 490 -25.15 -0.79 -31.91
CA SER A 490 -25.32 0.12 -30.80
C SER A 490 -26.35 -0.42 -29.81
N VAL A 491 -25.93 -0.65 -28.57
CA VAL A 491 -26.83 -0.83 -27.43
C VAL A 491 -26.74 0.44 -26.59
N LYS A 492 -27.86 1.14 -26.47
CA LYS A 492 -28.04 2.27 -25.55
C LYS A 492 -27.70 1.80 -24.13
N ILE A 493 -26.72 2.45 -23.50
CA ILE A 493 -26.47 2.31 -22.07
C ILE A 493 -27.42 3.27 -21.39
N GLU A 494 -28.55 2.76 -20.92
CA GLU A 494 -29.36 3.47 -19.93
C GLU A 494 -28.59 3.49 -18.60
N LYS A 495 -28.62 4.65 -17.94
CA LYS A 495 -28.02 4.90 -16.63
C LYS A 495 -28.41 3.78 -15.66
N ALA A 496 -27.41 3.06 -15.16
CA ALA A 496 -27.60 2.21 -14.00
C ALA A 496 -27.43 3.10 -12.76
N GLU A 497 -28.55 3.55 -12.22
CA GLU A 497 -28.65 3.96 -10.83
C GLU A 497 -28.27 2.75 -9.97
N GLU A 498 -27.42 2.94 -8.96
CA GLU A 498 -27.21 1.95 -7.90
C GLU A 498 -28.53 1.84 -7.12
N GLU A 499 -29.45 1.00 -7.61
CA GLU A 499 -30.61 0.60 -6.82
C GLU A 499 -30.13 -0.23 -5.62
N ASP A 500 -30.34 0.39 -4.47
CA ASP A 500 -30.17 -0.12 -3.11
C ASP A 500 -31.06 -1.35 -2.90
N MET A 501 -30.54 -2.53 -3.28
CA MET A 501 -31.24 -3.82 -3.23
C MET A 501 -30.98 -4.60 -1.93
N TRP A 502 -30.75 -3.87 -0.83
CA TRP A 502 -30.82 -4.38 0.53
C TRP A 502 -31.89 -3.56 1.25
N GLY A 503 -33.16 -3.92 1.04
CA GLY A 503 -34.27 -3.32 1.77
C GLY A 503 -33.93 -3.22 3.25
N GLY A 504 -33.91 -1.99 3.75
CA GLY A 504 -33.58 -1.71 5.15
C GLY A 504 -34.47 -2.51 6.08
N ASP A 505 -33.90 -3.00 7.17
CA ASP A 505 -34.65 -3.56 8.29
C ASP A 505 -35.57 -2.45 8.83
N ILE A 506 -36.81 -2.40 8.34
CA ILE A 506 -37.88 -1.61 8.95
C ILE A 506 -38.29 -2.36 10.22
N ASP A 507 -38.02 -1.71 11.36
CA ASP A 507 -38.48 -2.15 12.66
C ASP A 507 -40.02 -2.00 12.74
N LEU A 508 -40.71 -3.09 12.41
CA LEU A 508 -42.17 -3.22 12.40
C LEU A 508 -42.82 -3.12 13.79
N ALA A 509 -42.05 -2.86 14.86
CA ALA A 509 -42.57 -2.64 16.21
C ALA A 509 -43.02 -1.17 16.47
N SER A 510 -42.90 -0.27 15.50
CA SER A 510 -43.12 1.19 15.71
C SER A 510 -44.34 1.79 15.01
N ILE A 511 -45.22 0.97 14.39
CA ILE A 511 -46.47 1.47 13.80
C ILE A 511 -47.60 1.31 14.81
N ASN A 512 -47.82 2.35 15.61
CA ASN A 512 -49.05 2.52 16.36
C ASN A 512 -50.19 2.77 15.37
N MET A 513 -51.11 1.81 15.24
CA MET A 513 -52.43 2.02 14.64
C MET A 513 -53.41 2.38 15.76
N ASP A 514 -53.51 3.66 16.08
CA ASP A 514 -54.70 4.17 16.74
C ASP A 514 -55.64 4.69 15.64
N VAL A 515 -56.76 3.98 15.53
CA VAL A 515 -57.93 4.34 14.73
C VAL A 515 -58.80 5.22 15.62
N GLU A 516 -58.92 6.50 15.26
CA GLU A 516 -60.17 7.29 15.26
C GLU A 516 -59.97 8.61 14.52
#